data_AF-A0A450YSM2-F1
#
_entry.id   AF-A0A450YSM2-F1
#
_cell.length_a   1.000
_cell.length_b   1.000
_cell.length_c   1.000
_cell.angle_alpha   90.00
_cell.angle_beta   90.00
_cell.angle_gamma   90.00
#
_symmetry.space_group_name_H-M   'P 1'
#
loop_
_entity.id
_entity.type
_entity.pdbx_description
1 polymer ?
#
loop_
_entity_poly.entity_id
_entity_poly.type
_entity_poly.pdbx_seq_one_letter_code
_entity_poly.pdbx_strand_id
1 'polypeptide(L)' 'MTKTITTHYDIAEHLRTPEEIVAYLEASLEEADGDAAFIAKALGDIARAKGMTQVARDAGLSRESLDKALSARSA' A
#
# COMPACT_ATOMS: atom_id res chain seq x y z
N MET A 1 14.61 -5.40 35.16
CA MET A 1 14.23 -4.62 33.95
C MET A 1 13.25 -5.46 33.16
N THR A 2 12.04 -4.97 32.95
CA THR A 2 11.02 -5.65 32.13
C THR A 2 11.39 -5.49 30.66
N LYS A 3 11.46 -6.59 29.91
CA LYS A 3 11.79 -6.57 28.49
C LYS A 3 10.58 -6.07 27.70
N THR A 4 10.76 -5.00 26.92
CA THR A 4 9.75 -4.51 25.98
C THR A 4 9.59 -5.50 24.83
N ILE A 5 8.34 -5.88 24.52
CA ILE A 5 7.99 -6.74 23.39
C ILE A 5 7.44 -5.84 22.29
N THR A 6 7.93 -6.02 21.06
CA THR A 6 7.48 -5.29 19.87
C THR A 6 6.98 -6.27 18.81
N THR A 7 6.15 -5.78 17.89
CA THR A 7 5.69 -6.53 16.72
C THR A 7 6.16 -5.83 15.44
N HIS A 8 6.14 -6.56 14.33
CA HIS A 8 6.39 -5.95 13.02
C HIS A 8 5.27 -4.98 12.68
N TYR A 9 5.62 -3.84 12.09
CA TYR A 9 4.65 -2.85 11.62
C TYR A 9 4.34 -3.09 10.14
N ASP A 10 3.08 -3.31 9.80
CA ASP A 10 2.61 -3.28 8.40
C ASP A 10 1.52 -2.22 8.26
N ILE A 11 1.81 -1.18 7.47
CA ILE A 11 0.88 -0.07 7.22
C ILE A 11 -0.47 -0.56 6.68
N ALA A 12 -0.48 -1.66 5.91
CA ALA A 12 -1.71 -2.21 5.35
C ALA A 12 -2.71 -2.67 6.43
N GLU A 13 -2.24 -3.02 7.64
CA GLU A 13 -3.12 -3.37 8.78
C GLU A 13 -3.74 -2.14 9.45
N HIS A 14 -3.25 -0.94 9.15
CA HIS A 14 -3.66 0.31 9.77
C HIS A 14 -4.54 1.19 8.87
N LEU A 15 -4.59 0.93 7.55
CA LEU A 15 -5.43 1.65 6.59
C LEU A 15 -6.86 1.08 6.54
N ARG A 16 -7.63 1.30 7.61
CA ARG A 16 -8.93 0.63 7.83
C ARG A 16 -10.12 1.45 7.37
N THR A 17 -9.96 2.75 7.25
CA THR A 17 -11.01 3.70 6.87
C THR A 17 -10.66 4.43 5.56
N PRO A 18 -11.67 4.90 4.81
CA PRO A 18 -11.44 5.74 3.64
C PRO A 18 -10.59 6.97 3.95
N GLU A 19 -10.81 7.60 5.10
CA GLU A 19 -10.10 8.80 5.54
C GLU A 19 -8.61 8.53 5.80
N GLU A 20 -8.28 7.41 6.46
CA GLU A 20 -6.89 6.97 6.66
C GLU A 20 -6.19 6.70 5.32
N ILE A 21 -6.90 6.12 4.35
CA ILE A 21 -6.37 5.83 3.01
C ILE A 21 -6.07 7.13 2.23
N VAL A 22 -6.99 8.10 2.30
CA VAL A 22 -6.80 9.41 1.64
C VAL A 22 -5.61 10.13 2.26
N ALA A 23 -5.57 10.25 3.59
CA ALA A 23 -4.47 10.92 4.28
C ALA A 23 -3.11 10.27 3.99
N TYR A 24 -3.08 8.94 3.95
CA TYR A 24 -1.86 8.19 3.61
C TYR A 24 -1.41 8.44 2.16
N LEU A 25 -2.34 8.48 1.21
CA LEU A 25 -2.02 8.74 -0.19
C LEU A 25 -1.56 10.19 -0.40
N GLU A 26 -2.21 11.16 0.23
CA GLU A 26 -1.82 12.58 0.17
C GLU A 26 -0.40 12.76 0.71
N ALA A 27 -0.13 12.26 1.92
CA ALA A 27 1.22 12.30 2.48
C ALA A 27 2.24 11.59 1.58
N SER A 28 1.86 10.46 0.97
CA SER A 28 2.76 9.73 0.08
C SER A 28 3.08 10.50 -1.21
N LEU A 29 2.12 11.27 -1.74
CA LEU A 29 2.32 12.10 -2.93
C LEU A 29 3.19 13.32 -2.62
N GLU A 30 3.03 13.93 -1.44
CA GLU A 30 3.85 15.05 -0.98
C GLU A 30 5.32 14.62 -0.76
N GLU A 31 5.53 13.47 -0.13
CA GLU A 31 6.85 12.94 0.20
C GLU A 31 7.57 12.31 -0.99
N ALA A 32 6.85 11.92 -2.06
CA ALA A 32 7.44 11.20 -3.18
C ALA A 32 8.49 12.04 -3.93
N ASP A 33 8.39 13.37 -3.96
CA ASP A 33 9.27 14.26 -4.74
C ASP A 33 9.50 13.78 -6.20
N GLY A 34 8.44 13.22 -6.81
CA GLY A 34 8.49 12.65 -8.16
C GLY A 34 8.93 11.19 -8.28
N ASP A 35 9.21 10.50 -7.17
CA ASP A 35 9.53 9.07 -7.14
C ASP A 35 8.27 8.22 -7.40
N ALA A 36 8.13 7.78 -8.65
CA ALA A 36 7.05 6.91 -9.07
C ALA A 36 7.04 5.55 -8.35
N ALA A 37 8.21 5.02 -7.94
CA ALA A 37 8.29 3.75 -7.22
C ALA A 37 7.74 3.89 -5.79
N PHE A 38 7.97 5.04 -5.17
CA PHE A 38 7.39 5.37 -3.87
C PHE A 38 5.86 5.41 -3.94
N ILE A 39 5.31 6.09 -4.94
CA ILE A 39 3.85 6.16 -5.17
C ILE A 39 3.28 4.76 -5.46
N ALA A 40 3.95 3.97 -6.30
CA ALA A 40 3.53 2.60 -6.60
C ALA A 40 3.48 1.73 -5.34
N LYS A 41 4.48 1.86 -4.45
CA LYS A 41 4.49 1.18 -3.15
C LYS A 41 3.28 1.59 -2.30
N ALA A 42 2.99 2.88 -2.17
CA ALA A 42 1.85 3.37 -1.40
C ALA A 42 0.52 2.83 -1.94
N LEU A 43 0.35 2.80 -3.26
CA LEU A 43 -0.81 2.17 -3.91
C LEU A 43 -0.88 0.67 -3.64
N GLY A 44 0.26 -0.03 -3.61
CA GLY A 44 0.37 -1.42 -3.17
C GLY A 44 -0.12 -1.63 -1.74
N ASP A 45 0.31 -0.77 -0.82
CA ASP A 45 -0.11 -0.81 0.58
C ASP A 45 -1.63 -0.62 0.73
N ILE A 46 -2.20 0.35 0.00
CA ILE A 46 -3.66 0.58 -0.03
C ILE A 46 -4.41 -0.61 -0.64
N ALA A 47 -3.89 -1.18 -1.74
CA ALA A 47 -4.50 -2.33 -2.38
C ALA A 47 -4.50 -3.58 -1.48
N ARG A 48 -3.43 -3.77 -0.70
CA ARG A 48 -3.36 -4.82 0.33
C ARG A 48 -4.40 -4.59 1.43
N ALA A 49 -4.54 -3.36 1.93
CA ALA A 49 -5.51 -3.00 2.98
C ALA A 49 -6.97 -3.20 2.52
N LYS A 50 -7.31 -2.83 1.28
CA LYS A 50 -8.64 -3.02 0.70
C LYS A 50 -8.95 -4.47 0.28
N GLY A 51 -7.92 -5.30 0.17
CA GLY A 51 -8.01 -6.65 -0.36
C GLY A 51 -7.75 -6.71 -1.88
N MET A 52 -6.57 -7.22 -2.23
CA MET A 52 -6.03 -7.27 -3.60
C MET A 52 -6.99 -7.88 -4.63
N THR A 53 -7.79 -8.87 -4.22
CA THR A 53 -8.74 -9.56 -5.11
C THR A 53 -9.89 -8.64 -5.54
N GLN A 54 -10.41 -7.82 -4.62
CA GLN A 54 -11.47 -6.87 -4.94
C GLN A 54 -10.93 -5.77 -5.84
N VAL A 55 -9.77 -5.21 -5.46
CA VAL A 55 -9.12 -4.14 -6.22
C VAL A 55 -8.78 -4.57 -7.65
N ALA A 56 -8.25 -5.78 -7.84
CA ALA A 56 -7.95 -6.31 -9.17
C ALA A 56 -9.20 -6.42 -10.04
N ARG A 57 -10.32 -6.92 -9.48
CA ARG A 57 -11.60 -6.98 -10.20
C ARG A 57 -12.10 -5.59 -10.60
N ASP A 58 -12.08 -4.64 -9.67
CA ASP A 58 -12.57 -3.28 -9.92
C ASP A 58 -11.70 -2.53 -10.94
N ALA A 59 -10.40 -2.83 -10.98
CA ALA A 59 -9.46 -2.29 -11.96
C ALA A 59 -9.49 -3.00 -13.32
N GLY A 60 -10.24 -4.11 -13.46
CA GLY A 60 -10.23 -4.93 -14.67
C GLY A 60 -8.90 -5.65 -14.93
N LEU A 61 -8.11 -5.88 -13.88
CA LEU A 61 -6.79 -6.52 -13.94
C LEU A 61 -6.82 -7.91 -13.30
N SER A 62 -5.87 -8.76 -13.68
CA SER A 62 -5.60 -9.97 -12.90
C SER A 62 -4.89 -9.59 -11.59
N ARG A 63 -5.06 -10.38 -10.53
CA ARG A 63 -4.34 -10.19 -9.27
C ARG A 63 -2.82 -10.18 -9.48
N GLU A 64 -2.29 -11.03 -10.35
CA GLU A 64 -0.86 -11.12 -10.63
C GLU A 64 -0.36 -9.88 -11.39
N SER A 65 -1.13 -9.40 -12.37
CA SER A 65 -0.80 -8.16 -13.11
C SER A 65 -0.80 -6.94 -12.19
N LEU A 66 -1.79 -6.87 -11.29
CA LEU A 66 -1.88 -5.80 -10.30
C LEU A 66 -0.70 -5.85 -9.32
N ASP A 67 -0.37 -7.02 -8.80
CA ASP A 67 0.75 -7.21 -7.86
C ASP A 67 2.10 -6.85 -8.50
N LYS A 68 2.32 -7.20 -9.78
CA LYS A 68 3.53 -6.78 -10.52
C LYS A 68 3.60 -5.27 -10.74
N ALA A 69 2.47 -4.61 -10.97
CA ALA A 69 2.45 -3.17 -11.19
C ALA A 69 2.71 -2.38 -9.90
N LEU A 70 2.30 -2.91 -8.75
CA LEU A 70 2.37 -2.24 -7.45
C LEU A 70 3.54 -2.69 -6.57
N SER A 71 4.14 -3.83 -6.86
CA SER A 71 5.40 -4.20 -6.23
C SER A 71 6.52 -3.34 -6.83
N ALA A 72 7.30 -2.67 -5.98
CA ALA A 72 8.51 -1.92 -6.36
C ALA A 72 9.64 -2.81 -6.92
N ARG A 73 9.30 -4.00 -7.43
CA ARG A 73 10.20 -4.98 -8.02
C ARG A 73 9.93 -5.02 -9.52
N SER A 74 10.40 -3.98 -10.22
CA SER A 74 10.74 -4.15 -11.63
C SER A 74 11.83 -5.23 -11.71
N ALA A 75 11.66 -6.17 -12.63
CA ALA A 75 12.69 -7.15 -12.99
C ALA A 75 14.03 -6.50 -13.31
#